data_AF-A0A7L5DVJ7-F1
#
_entry.id   AF-A0A7L5DVJ7-F1
#
_cell.length_a   1.000
_cell.length_b   1.000
_cell.length_c   1.000
_cell.angle_alpha   90.00
_cell.angle_beta   90.00
_cell.angle_gamma   90.00
#
_symmetry.space_group_name_H-M   'P 1'
#
loop_
_entity.id
_entity.type
_entity.pdbx_description
1 polymer ?
#
loop_
_entity_poly.entity_id
_entity_poly.type
_entity_poly.pdbx_seq_one_letter_code
_entity_poly.pdbx_strand_id
1 'polypeptide(L)' 'MERAVKHYKFINSGTENAIFYYTLEEDINPATVKEKLESIKAQVAIKYGLFLETVYYQEILDEE' A
#
# COMPACT_ATOMS: atom_id res chain seq x y z
N MET A 1 0.40 -23.45 -9.77
CA MET A 1 -0.47 -22.26 -9.83
C MET A 1 0.27 -21.16 -9.11
N GLU A 2 1.01 -20.35 -9.84
CA GLU A 2 1.63 -19.14 -9.30
C GLU A 2 0.51 -18.11 -9.17
N ARG A 3 0.12 -17.79 -7.93
CA ARG A 3 -0.82 -16.70 -7.69
C ARG A 3 -0.15 -15.43 -8.17
N ALA A 4 -0.81 -14.64 -8.99
CA ALA A 4 -0.34 -13.30 -9.26
C ALA A 4 -0.33 -12.53 -7.93
N VAL A 5 0.79 -11.90 -7.62
CA VAL A 5 1.01 -11.20 -6.37
C VAL A 5 1.25 -9.74 -6.71
N LYS A 6 0.49 -8.84 -6.08
CA LYS A 6 0.66 -7.40 -6.24
C LYS A 6 1.40 -6.83 -5.06
N HIS A 7 2.42 -6.04 -5.34
CA HIS A 7 3.20 -5.37 -4.31
C HIS A 7 2.85 -3.88 -4.28
N TYR A 8 2.68 -3.35 -3.09
CA TYR A 8 2.37 -1.94 -2.84
C TYR A 8 3.39 -1.35 -1.88
N LYS A 9 3.86 -0.14 -2.19
CA LYS A 9 4.63 0.69 -1.27
C LYS A 9 3.77 1.83 -0.74
N PHE A 10 3.84 2.08 0.56
CA PHE A 10 3.24 3.22 1.22
C PHE A 10 4.32 4.26 1.46
N ILE A 11 4.07 5.50 1.04
CA ILE A 11 5.02 6.58 0.98
C ILE A 11 4.54 7.73 1.85
N ASN A 12 5.47 8.32 2.61
CA ASN A 12 5.22 9.56 3.32
C ASN A 12 5.50 10.75 2.39
N SER A 13 4.45 11.49 2.02
CA SER A 13 4.54 12.67 1.17
C SER A 13 5.43 13.79 1.72
N GLY A 14 5.65 13.86 3.04
CA GLY A 14 6.54 14.84 3.64
C GLY A 14 8.02 14.52 3.45
N THR A 15 8.37 13.27 3.11
CA THR A 15 9.77 12.84 2.97
C THR A 15 10.06 12.09 1.67
N GLU A 16 9.01 11.82 0.88
CA GLU A 16 9.02 10.99 -0.34
C GLU A 16 9.56 9.56 -0.16
N ASN A 17 9.76 9.12 1.08
CA ASN A 17 10.28 7.80 1.41
C ASN A 17 9.17 6.76 1.55
N ALA A 18 9.44 5.55 1.06
CA ALA A 18 8.63 4.38 1.36
C ALA A 18 8.79 4.03 2.85
N ILE A 19 7.69 4.05 3.58
CA ILE A 19 7.64 3.76 5.02
C ILE A 19 7.08 2.38 5.31
N PHE A 20 6.38 1.76 4.36
CA PHE A 20 5.82 0.42 4.53
C PHE A 20 5.63 -0.26 3.17
N TYR A 21 5.80 -1.58 3.14
CA TYR A 21 5.56 -2.41 1.97
C TYR A 21 4.49 -3.45 2.30
N TYR A 22 3.56 -3.65 1.38
CA TYR A 22 2.47 -4.58 1.53
C TYR A 22 2.30 -5.42 0.28
N THR A 23 2.03 -6.71 0.48
CA THR A 23 1.86 -7.67 -0.60
C THR A 23 0.45 -8.22 -0.53
N LEU A 24 -0.26 -8.19 -1.66
CA LEU A 24 -1.67 -8.55 -1.77
C LEU A 24 -1.80 -9.63 -2.86
N GLU A 25 -2.41 -10.76 -2.50
CA GLU A 25 -2.68 -11.85 -3.43
C GLU A 25 -3.83 -11.47 -4.38
N GLU A 26 -3.65 -11.66 -5.69
CA GLU A 26 -4.51 -11.09 -6.74
C GLU A 26 -5.95 -11.63 -6.79
N ASP A 27 -6.28 -12.68 -6.03
CA ASP A 27 -7.63 -13.27 -5.97
C ASP A 27 -8.68 -12.37 -5.28
N ILE A 28 -8.38 -11.10 -5.08
CA ILE A 28 -9.18 -10.14 -4.34
C ILE A 28 -9.81 -9.14 -5.33
N ASN A 29 -11.14 -9.07 -5.33
CA ASN A 29 -11.93 -8.10 -6.10
C ASN A 29 -11.38 -6.67 -5.94
N PRO A 30 -11.20 -5.86 -7.01
CA PRO A 30 -10.62 -4.50 -6.93
C PRO A 30 -11.24 -3.59 -5.87
N ALA A 31 -12.55 -3.69 -5.63
CA ALA A 31 -13.22 -2.96 -4.55
C ALA A 31 -12.66 -3.32 -3.16
N THR A 32 -12.43 -4.61 -2.91
CA THR A 32 -11.85 -5.14 -1.68
C THR A 32 -10.36 -4.83 -1.56
N VAL A 33 -9.63 -4.75 -2.68
CA VAL A 33 -8.23 -4.31 -2.70
C VAL A 33 -8.12 -2.88 -2.17
N LYS A 34 -8.93 -1.97 -2.71
CA LYS A 34 -8.94 -0.57 -2.28
C LYS A 34 -9.26 -0.43 -0.80
N GLU A 35 -10.31 -1.10 -0.32
CA GLU A 35 -10.69 -1.04 1.11
C GLU A 35 -9.56 -1.54 2.03
N LYS A 36 -8.88 -2.62 1.65
CA LYS A 36 -7.71 -3.12 2.39
C LYS A 36 -6.56 -2.12 2.39
N LEU A 37 -6.24 -1.53 1.24
CA LEU A 37 -5.15 -0.56 1.14
C LEU A 37 -5.45 0.71 1.94
N GLU A 38 -6.68 1.22 1.94
CA GLU A 38 -7.09 2.35 2.78
C GLU A 38 -7.01 2.01 4.27
N SER A 39 -7.42 0.81 4.67
CA SER A 39 -7.27 0.34 6.05
C SER A 39 -5.81 0.28 6.49
N ILE A 40 -4.94 -0.27 5.63
CA ILE A 40 -3.50 -0.35 5.89
C ILE A 40 -2.89 1.05 5.92
N LYS A 41 -3.30 1.95 5.02
CA LYS A 41 -2.88 3.36 5.01
C LYS A 41 -3.14 4.02 6.36
N ALA A 42 -4.31 3.81 6.94
CA ALA A 42 -4.65 4.33 8.27
C ALA A 42 -3.78 3.71 9.37
N GLN A 43 -3.55 2.40 9.34
CA GLN A 43 -2.67 1.73 10.30
C GLN A 43 -1.22 2.23 10.21
N VAL A 44 -0.70 2.42 9.00
CA VAL A 44 0.63 2.99 8.74
C VAL A 44 0.69 4.43 9.25
N ALA A 45 -0.30 5.27 8.95
CA ALA A 45 -0.34 6.64 9.45
C ALA A 45 -0.28 6.68 10.98
N ILE A 46 -1.09 5.87 11.68
CA ILE A 46 -1.08 5.76 13.14
C ILE A 46 0.29 5.27 13.65
N LYS A 47 0.83 4.20 13.05
CA LYS A 47 2.09 3.58 13.48
C LYS A 47 3.28 4.56 13.38
N TYR A 48 3.30 5.41 12.37
CA TYR A 48 4.37 6.37 12.12
C TYR A 48 4.07 7.77 12.68
N GLY A 49 2.93 7.97 13.35
CA GLY A 49 2.52 9.27 13.89
C GLY A 49 2.31 10.33 12.80
N LEU A 50 1.85 9.91 11.62
CA LEU A 50 1.64 10.75 10.45
C LEU A 50 0.15 11.06 10.26
N PHE A 51 -0.14 12.18 9.60
CA PHE A 51 -1.50 12.46 9.15
C PHE A 51 -1.87 11.53 8.00
N LEU A 52 -3.10 11.03 7.98
CA LEU A 52 -3.57 10.11 6.93
C LEU A 52 -3.38 10.67 5.51
N GLU A 53 -3.62 11.97 5.34
CA GLU A 53 -3.42 12.71 4.08
C GLU A 53 -1.96 12.73 3.60
N THR A 54 -1.00 12.58 4.52
CA THR A 54 0.44 12.55 4.18
C THR A 54 0.92 11.17 3.76
N VAL A 55 0.09 10.13 3.86
CA VAL A 55 0.44 8.77 3.43
C VAL A 55 -0.30 8.45 2.13
N TYR A 56 0.42 8.02 1.10
CA TYR A 56 -0.18 7.47 -0.13
C TYR A 56 0.45 6.13 -0.45
N TYR A 57 -0.17 5.34 -1.34
CA TYR A 57 0.41 4.07 -1.80
C TYR A 57 0.52 4.05 -3.32
N GLN A 58 1.49 3.28 -3.80
CA GLN A 58 1.71 3.02 -5.22
C GLN A 58 1.93 1.52 -5.41
N GLU A 59 1.36 0.99 -6.49
CA GLU A 59 1.69 -0.36 -6.96
C GLU A 59 3.13 -0.36 -7.46
N ILE A 60 3.88 -1.39 -7.07
CA ILE A 60 5.22 -1.64 -7.59
C ILE A 60 5.00 -2.48 -8.84
N LEU A 61 5.09 -1.82 -9.98
CA LEU A 61 5.18 -2.49 -11.27
C LEU A 61 6.62 -2.99 -11.36
N ASP A 62 6.81 -4.30 -11.35
CA ASP A 62 8.08 -4.89 -11.79
C ASP A 62 8.16 -4.59 -13.30
N GLU A 63 8.86 -3.52 -13.65
CA GLU A 63 9.25 -3.28 -15.04
C GLU A 63 10.35 -4.30 -15.36
N GLU A 64 10.00 -5.35 -16.11
CA GLU A 64 10.96 -6.23 -16.80
C GLU A 64 11.83 -5.45 -17.79
#